data_AF-A0A537ULP0-F1
#
_entry.id   AF-A0A537ULP0-F1
#
_cell.length_a   1.000
_cell.length_b   1.000
_cell.length_c   1.000
_cell.angle_alpha   90.00
_cell.angle_beta   90.00
_cell.angle_gamma   90.00
#
_symmetry.space_group_name_H-M   'P 1'
#
loop_
_entity.id
_entity.type
_entity.pdbx_description
1 polymer ?
#
loop_
_entity_poly.entity_id
_entity_poly.type
_entity_poly.pdbx_seq_one_letter_code
_entity_poly.pdbx_strand_id
1 'polypeptide(L)'
;IGGIVSRATHPGAKNGKLNGGPQMVEVSRDGRRVYFTNSLYGAIDPQFYPEGIDGWMVKLDAGAAGGIAFDPKFFIDWPKGHRPHQVRLQGGDCSSDSYCYP
;
A
#
# COMPACT_ATOMS: atom_id res chain seq x y z
N ILE A 1 0.14 -9.67 -0.40
CA ILE A 1 -1.00 -9.16 -1.19
C ILE A 1 -0.51 -8.79 -2.59
N GLY A 2 -1.33 -8.92 -3.62
CA GLY A 2 -0.93 -8.75 -5.01
C GLY A 2 0.23 -9.67 -5.41
N GLY A 3 1.15 -9.15 -6.20
CA GLY A 3 2.34 -9.81 -6.73
C GLY A 3 2.20 -10.23 -8.19
N ILE A 4 3.34 -10.45 -8.85
CA ILE A 4 3.40 -10.85 -10.27
C ILE A 4 2.78 -12.23 -10.48
N VAL A 5 3.15 -13.19 -9.62
CA VAL A 5 2.73 -14.59 -9.74
C VAL A 5 1.45 -14.87 -8.95
N SER A 6 1.48 -14.63 -7.63
CA SER A 6 0.39 -15.07 -6.74
C SER A 6 -0.91 -14.28 -6.91
N ARG A 7 -0.81 -12.98 -7.28
CA ARG A 7 -1.94 -12.05 -7.36
C ARG A 7 -2.87 -12.13 -6.14
N ALA A 8 -2.28 -12.27 -4.96
CA ALA A 8 -2.97 -12.54 -3.71
C ALA A 8 -4.00 -11.45 -3.39
N THR A 9 -5.16 -11.85 -2.88
CA THR A 9 -6.30 -10.96 -2.71
C THR A 9 -6.33 -10.21 -1.37
N HIS A 10 -7.33 -9.34 -1.23
CA HIS A 10 -7.77 -8.74 0.02
C HIS A 10 -9.26 -9.04 0.23
N PRO A 11 -9.76 -9.27 1.46
CA PRO A 11 -11.20 -9.47 1.70
C PRO A 11 -12.10 -8.35 1.17
N GLY A 12 -11.60 -7.11 1.13
CA GLY A 12 -12.29 -5.95 0.55
C GLY A 12 -12.24 -5.83 -0.98
N ALA A 13 -11.49 -6.69 -1.69
CA ALA A 13 -11.31 -6.62 -3.13
C ALA A 13 -12.47 -7.30 -3.88
N LYS A 14 -13.28 -6.52 -4.61
CA LYS A 14 -14.47 -7.03 -5.33
C LYS A 14 -14.14 -8.04 -6.44
N ASN A 15 -12.99 -7.89 -7.10
CA ASN A 15 -12.58 -8.72 -8.25
C ASN A 15 -11.70 -9.91 -7.86
N GLY A 16 -11.47 -10.15 -6.57
CA GLY A 16 -10.88 -11.38 -6.05
C GLY A 16 -9.39 -11.63 -6.33
N LYS A 17 -8.76 -11.00 -7.33
CA LYS A 17 -7.32 -11.02 -7.56
C LYS A 17 -6.80 -9.60 -7.74
N LEU A 18 -5.66 -9.30 -7.13
CA LEU A 18 -5.03 -7.99 -7.21
C LEU A 18 -3.79 -8.06 -8.11
N ASN A 19 -3.73 -7.22 -9.13
CA ASN A 19 -2.50 -6.96 -9.90
C ASN A 19 -1.65 -5.87 -9.19
N GLY A 20 -0.42 -5.66 -9.63
CA GLY A 20 0.53 -4.88 -8.85
C GLY A 20 1.00 -5.61 -7.60
N GLY A 21 1.92 -5.01 -6.86
CA GLY A 21 2.37 -5.50 -5.55
C GLY A 21 2.67 -4.32 -4.62
N PRO A 22 2.85 -4.54 -3.31
CA PRO A 22 3.23 -3.46 -2.40
C PRO A 22 4.48 -2.73 -2.90
N GLN A 23 4.40 -1.40 -2.99
CA GLN A 23 5.47 -0.52 -3.45
C GLN A 23 5.81 0.51 -2.38
N MET A 24 5.11 1.65 -2.35
CA MET A 24 5.37 2.65 -1.32
C MET A 24 4.81 2.17 0.01
N VAL A 25 5.56 2.47 1.06
CA VAL A 25 5.18 2.22 2.44
C VAL A 25 5.11 3.54 3.19
N GLU A 26 4.09 3.69 4.02
CA GLU A 26 4.01 4.79 4.98
C GLU A 26 3.61 4.25 6.35
N VAL A 27 4.20 4.80 7.42
CA VAL A 27 3.99 4.32 8.79
C VAL A 27 3.43 5.44 9.65
N SER A 28 2.40 5.12 10.43
CA SER A 28 1.85 6.07 11.39
C SER A 28 2.87 6.40 12.49
N ARG A 29 2.83 7.63 13.00
CA ARG A 29 3.77 8.12 14.02
C ARG A 29 3.81 7.29 15.31
N ASP A 30 2.73 6.60 15.66
CA ASP A 30 2.68 5.67 16.79
C ASP A 30 3.23 4.26 16.47
N GLY A 31 3.69 4.02 15.24
CA GLY A 31 4.27 2.76 14.76
C GLY A 31 3.26 1.62 14.60
N ARG A 32 1.95 1.86 14.78
CA ARG A 32 0.94 0.78 14.84
C ARG A 32 0.26 0.49 13.50
N ARG A 33 0.35 1.38 12.53
CA ARG A 33 -0.35 1.27 11.24
C ARG A 33 0.64 1.47 10.11
N VAL A 34 0.60 0.55 9.15
CA VAL A 34 1.42 0.60 7.93
C VAL A 34 0.49 0.65 6.73
N TYR A 35 0.76 1.53 5.78
CA TYR A 35 -0.03 1.70 4.57
C TYR A 35 0.82 1.33 3.36
N PHE A 36 0.27 0.52 2.45
CA PHE A 36 0.91 0.25 1.16
C PHE A 36 0.05 0.73 0.01
N THR A 37 0.71 1.24 -1.03
CA THR A 37 0.16 1.44 -2.37
C THR A 37 0.97 0.61 -3.36
N ASN A 38 0.53 0.51 -4.62
CA ASN A 38 1.02 -0.53 -5.52
C ASN A 38 1.67 -0.08 -6.83
N SER A 39 1.68 1.22 -7.16
CA SER A 39 2.33 1.71 -8.39
C SER A 39 3.74 2.17 -8.11
N LEU A 40 4.66 1.83 -9.02
CA LEU A 40 6.05 2.26 -8.99
C LEU A 40 6.26 3.49 -9.86
N TYR A 41 6.02 3.35 -11.16
CA TYR A 41 6.23 4.43 -12.11
C TYR A 41 5.49 4.14 -13.40
N GLY A 42 4.86 5.15 -14.00
CA GLY A 42 3.99 5.00 -15.16
C GLY A 42 4.60 4.21 -16.32
N ALA A 43 5.90 4.41 -16.59
CA ALA A 43 6.64 3.73 -17.65
C ALA A 43 7.25 2.36 -17.24
N ILE A 44 7.32 2.08 -15.93
CA ILE A 44 7.90 0.83 -15.42
C ILE A 44 6.81 -0.19 -15.09
N ASP A 45 5.67 0.23 -14.54
CA ASP A 45 4.57 -0.68 -14.19
C ASP A 45 4.17 -1.61 -15.36
N PRO A 46 4.04 -1.13 -16.63
CA PRO A 46 3.65 -2.00 -17.75
C PRO A 46 4.71 -3.03 -18.14
N GLN A 47 5.97 -2.87 -17.73
CA GLN A 47 7.01 -3.86 -18.00
C GLN A 47 6.84 -5.11 -17.13
N PHE A 48 6.29 -4.94 -15.92
CA PHE A 48 6.00 -6.04 -14.99
C PHE A 48 4.53 -6.50 -15.06
N TYR A 49 3.63 -5.58 -15.39
CA TYR A 49 2.19 -5.78 -15.46
C TYR A 49 1.66 -5.30 -16.82
N PRO A 50 1.92 -6.05 -17.91
CA PRO A 50 1.59 -5.64 -19.28
C PRO A 50 0.09 -5.47 -19.53
N GLU A 51 -0.76 -6.11 -18.72
CA GLU A 51 -2.22 -5.92 -18.75
C GLU A 51 -2.68 -4.59 -18.11
N GLY A 52 -1.75 -3.79 -17.60
CA GLY A 52 -2.02 -2.62 -16.78
C GLY A 52 -2.07 -2.93 -15.29
N ILE A 53 -2.06 -1.88 -14.49
CA ILE A 53 -2.13 -1.94 -13.03
C ILE A 53 -3.40 -1.23 -12.56
N ASP A 54 -4.20 -1.90 -11.73
CA ASP A 54 -5.31 -1.28 -11.02
C ASP A 54 -4.75 -0.75 -9.69
N GLY A 55 -4.93 0.54 -9.44
CA GLY A 55 -4.44 1.17 -8.22
C GLY A 55 -5.19 0.68 -6.98
N TRP A 56 -4.47 0.45 -5.88
CA TRP A 56 -5.10 0.16 -4.60
C TRP A 56 -4.25 0.61 -3.41
N MET A 57 -4.89 0.76 -2.25
CA MET A 57 -4.25 0.96 -0.96
C MET A 57 -4.79 -0.03 0.07
N VAL A 58 -3.89 -0.49 0.94
CA VAL A 58 -4.18 -1.38 2.07
C VAL A 58 -3.56 -0.84 3.34
N LYS A 59 -4.12 -1.23 4.49
CA LYS A 59 -3.56 -0.98 5.81
C LYS A 59 -3.17 -2.30 6.45
N LEU A 60 -2.07 -2.28 7.19
CA LEU A 60 -1.67 -3.35 8.09
C LEU A 60 -1.60 -2.79 9.51
N ASP A 61 -1.91 -3.64 10.47
CA ASP A 61 -1.66 -3.38 11.89
C ASP A 61 -0.33 -4.03 12.28
N ALA A 62 0.54 -3.25 12.91
CA ALA A 62 1.83 -3.69 13.43
C ALA A 62 1.73 -3.96 14.94
N GLY A 63 2.13 -5.16 15.35
CA GLY A 63 2.07 -5.59 16.74
C GLY A 63 3.17 -4.96 17.60
N ALA A 64 2.84 -4.55 18.82
CA ALA A 64 3.81 -3.95 19.75
C ALA A 64 4.94 -4.92 20.15
N ALA A 65 4.71 -6.23 20.06
CA ALA A 65 5.70 -7.29 20.30
C ALA A 65 6.26 -7.88 18.99
N GLY A 66 6.08 -7.20 17.87
CA GLY A 66 6.42 -7.69 16.53
C GLY A 66 5.24 -8.34 15.80
N GLY A 67 5.48 -8.64 14.52
CA GLY A 67 4.46 -9.14 13.60
C GLY A 67 3.66 -8.03 12.92
N ILE A 68 3.11 -8.34 11.75
CA ILE A 68 2.23 -7.48 10.97
C ILE A 68 1.09 -8.31 10.38
N ALA A 69 -0.10 -7.73 10.30
CA ALA A 69 -1.26 -8.38 9.68
C ALA A 69 -2.05 -7.36 8.84
N PHE A 70 -2.62 -7.80 7.72
CA PHE A 70 -3.52 -6.97 6.93
C PHE A 70 -4.81 -6.69 7.69
N ASP A 71 -5.25 -5.44 7.70
CA ASP A 71 -6.56 -5.04 8.22
C ASP A 71 -7.63 -5.44 7.19
N PRO A 72 -8.46 -6.47 7.47
CA PRO A 72 -9.41 -7.00 6.48
C PRO A 72 -10.50 -6.00 6.08
N LYS A 73 -10.68 -4.92 6.84
CA LYS A 73 -11.71 -3.90 6.62
C LYS A 73 -11.20 -2.70 5.83
N PHE A 74 -9.89 -2.49 5.77
CA PHE A 74 -9.31 -1.34 5.09
C PHE A 74 -8.77 -1.72 3.72
N PHE A 75 -9.56 -1.43 2.70
CA PHE A 75 -9.17 -1.56 1.30
C PHE A 75 -9.71 -0.38 0.52
N ILE A 76 -8.83 0.32 -0.19
CA ILE A 76 -9.22 1.39 -1.09
C ILE A 76 -8.94 0.90 -2.51
N ASP A 77 -10.02 0.73 -3.28
CA ASP A 77 -9.96 0.59 -4.72
C ASP A 77 -9.78 1.98 -5.32
N TRP A 78 -8.67 2.20 -6.04
CA TRP A 78 -8.34 3.52 -6.55
C TRP A 78 -9.15 3.82 -7.82
N PRO A 79 -9.53 5.08 -8.09
CA PRO A 79 -10.24 5.43 -9.32
C PRO A 79 -9.52 4.95 -10.57
N LYS A 80 -10.26 4.34 -11.51
CA LYS A 80 -9.70 3.82 -12.76
C LYS A 80 -8.92 4.90 -13.52
N GLY A 81 -7.79 4.51 -14.10
CA GLY A 81 -6.86 5.42 -14.78
C GLY A 81 -5.88 6.14 -13.85
N HIS A 82 -6.09 6.11 -12.54
CA HIS A 82 -5.17 6.66 -11.55
C HIS A 82 -4.42 5.56 -10.81
N ARG A 83 -3.23 5.90 -10.33
CA ARG A 83 -2.33 4.98 -9.65
C ARG A 83 -1.79 5.61 -8.38
N PRO A 84 -2.06 5.05 -7.19
CA PRO A 84 -1.57 5.62 -5.95
C PRO A 84 -0.07 5.35 -5.79
N HIS A 85 0.66 6.33 -5.28
CA HIS A 85 2.09 6.24 -5.00
C HIS A 85 2.37 6.61 -3.53
N GLN A 86 2.88 7.81 -3.24
CA GLN A 86 3.18 8.20 -1.86
C GLN A 86 1.92 8.49 -1.05
N VAL A 87 1.94 8.09 0.22
CA VAL A 87 0.92 8.44 1.21
C VAL A 87 1.51 9.50 2.14
N ARG A 88 0.70 10.49 2.54
CA ARG A 88 1.05 11.44 3.59
C ARG A 88 -0.06 11.50 4.62
N LEU A 89 0.26 11.20 5.87
CA LEU A 89 -0.72 11.20 6.95
C LEU A 89 -0.86 12.60 7.54
N GLN A 90 -2.09 13.02 7.77
CA GLN A 90 -2.35 14.30 8.39
C GLN A 90 -1.71 14.37 9.79
N GLY A 91 -0.95 15.43 10.05
CA GLY A 91 -0.22 15.61 11.32
C GLY A 91 1.16 14.96 11.37
N GLY A 92 1.66 14.44 10.25
CA GLY A 92 2.99 13.87 10.11
C GLY A 92 3.00 12.34 10.20
N ASP A 93 3.95 11.74 9.50
CA ASP A 93 4.22 10.32 9.39
C ASP A 93 5.72 10.04 9.52
N CYS A 94 6.10 8.76 9.52
CA CYS A 94 7.47 8.35 9.76
C CYS A 94 8.44 8.67 8.61
N SER A 95 7.96 9.28 7.51
CA SER A 95 8.81 9.69 6.39
C SER A 95 8.64 11.16 5.97
N SER A 96 7.84 11.95 6.70
CA SER A 96 7.60 13.36 6.41
C SER A 96 8.45 14.32 7.23
N ASP A 97 8.85 13.91 8.43
CA ASP A 97 9.42 14.78 9.44
C ASP A 97 10.87 14.39 9.78
N SER A 98 11.66 15.39 10.19
CA SER A 98 12.96 15.22 10.82
C SER A 98 12.98 16.04 12.11
N TYR A 99 13.68 15.55 13.14
CA TYR A 99 13.63 16.12 14.48
C TYR A 99 15.02 16.59 14.93
N CYS A 100 15.06 17.70 15.67
CA CYS A 100 16.32 18.30 16.16
C CYS A 100 16.58 18.07 17.66
N TYR A 101 15.67 17.38 18.36
CA TYR A 101 15.76 17.09 19.79
C TYR A 101 15.48 15.61 20.04
N PRO A 102 16.20 14.95 20.98
CA PRO A 102 15.90 13.58 21.40
C PRO A 102 14.63 13.49 22.24
#